data_AF-A0AAU2ZS25-F1
#
_entry.id   AF-A0AAU2ZS25-F1
#
_cell.length_a   1.000
_cell.length_b   1.000
_cell.length_c   1.000
_cell.angle_alpha   90.00
_cell.angle_beta   90.00
_cell.angle_gamma   90.00
#
_symmetry.space_group_name_H-M   'P 1'
#
loop_
_entity.id
_entity.type
_entity.pdbx_description
1 polymer ?
#
loop_
_entity_poly.entity_id
_entity_poly.type
_entity_poly.pdbx_seq_one_letter_code
_entity_poly.pdbx_strand_id
1 'polypeptide(L)'
;MPKIDSDAEVEVKLDSGSAFLQSAIPGDMRRGLFERPGTSVFAIVQLTSKSYTGHADGEEKDPQVKLRVTLAEVAGDDRQSQLVAEVMRAMMRRRKMDQTLDELGPGAHDAEDAVADALAEHPSEAEYEVFLDRKRRGSRIEQHG
;
A
#
# COMPACT_ATOMS: atom_id res chain seq x y z
N MET A 1 -25.18 -6.15 -8.27
CA MET A 1 -24.15 -5.14 -8.60
C MET A 1 -24.55 -4.47 -9.90
N PRO A 2 -24.61 -3.14 -9.97
CA PRO A 2 -24.72 -2.42 -11.23
C PRO A 2 -23.57 -2.82 -12.14
N LYS A 3 -23.88 -3.05 -13.41
CA LYS A 3 -22.88 -3.36 -14.43
C LYS A 3 -22.66 -2.07 -15.22
N ILE A 4 -21.43 -1.59 -15.22
CA ILE A 4 -20.97 -0.53 -16.13
C ILE A 4 -20.46 -1.20 -17.41
N ASP A 5 -20.55 -0.49 -18.54
CA ASP A 5 -19.94 -0.96 -19.78
C ASP A 5 -18.42 -1.10 -19.61
N SER A 6 -17.83 -2.05 -20.34
CA SER A 6 -16.42 -2.45 -20.17
C SER A 6 -15.42 -1.34 -20.52
N ASP A 7 -15.85 -0.35 -21.29
CA ASP A 7 -15.09 0.80 -21.76
C ASP A 7 -15.40 2.08 -20.98
N ALA A 8 -16.30 2.05 -20.00
CA ALA A 8 -16.61 3.21 -19.17
C ALA A 8 -15.43 3.58 -18.25
N GLU A 9 -14.98 4.83 -18.31
CA GLU A 9 -13.91 5.36 -17.45
C GLU A 9 -14.46 5.63 -16.04
N VAL A 10 -13.84 5.02 -15.02
CA VAL A 10 -14.26 5.15 -13.62
C VAL A 10 -13.30 6.07 -12.87
N GLU A 11 -13.81 7.20 -12.39
CA GLU A 11 -13.05 8.08 -11.52
C GLU A 11 -12.82 7.43 -10.14
N VAL A 12 -11.55 7.43 -9.70
CA VAL A 12 -11.13 6.88 -8.40
C VAL A 12 -10.88 8.00 -7.40
N LYS A 13 -11.58 7.96 -6.27
CA LYS A 13 -11.40 8.91 -5.16
C LYS A 13 -10.91 8.20 -3.90
N LEU A 14 -9.96 8.80 -3.20
CA LEU A 14 -9.60 8.38 -1.85
C LEU A 14 -10.58 8.95 -0.84
N ASP A 15 -11.11 8.08 0.01
CA ASP A 15 -11.95 8.45 1.13
C ASP A 15 -11.09 9.03 2.27
N SER A 16 -11.67 9.96 3.04
CA SER A 16 -11.03 10.72 4.13
C SER A 16 -10.57 9.90 5.33
N GLY A 17 -10.81 8.58 5.34
CA GLY A 17 -10.40 7.69 6.43
C GLY A 17 -8.89 7.45 6.44
N SER A 18 -8.15 8.27 7.20
CA SER A 18 -6.68 8.25 7.29
C SER A 18 -6.11 7.51 8.51
N ALA A 19 -6.97 6.95 9.38
CA ALA A 19 -6.56 6.37 10.66
C ALA A 19 -5.44 5.32 10.54
N PHE A 20 -5.47 4.50 9.48
CA PHE A 20 -4.45 3.48 9.23
C PHE A 20 -3.09 4.07 8.84
N LEU A 21 -3.05 5.20 8.13
CA LEU A 21 -1.80 5.87 7.79
C LEU A 21 -1.14 6.49 9.03
N GLN A 22 -1.94 7.06 9.93
CA GLN A 22 -1.42 7.61 11.17
C GLN A 22 -0.77 6.55 12.06
N SER A 23 -1.35 5.34 12.15
CA SER A 23 -0.75 4.22 12.88
C SER A 23 0.47 3.63 12.18
N ALA A 24 0.47 3.60 10.85
CA ALA A 24 1.53 2.98 10.06
C ALA A 24 2.80 3.82 9.94
N ILE A 25 2.70 5.16 9.97
CA ILE A 25 3.88 6.04 9.87
C ILE A 25 4.45 6.27 11.28
N PRO A 26 5.69 5.87 11.58
CA PRO A 26 6.36 6.16 12.86
C PRO A 26 6.42 7.65 13.19
N GLY A 27 6.48 7.98 14.49
CA GLY A 27 6.34 9.37 14.95
C GLY A 27 7.43 10.33 14.49
N ASP A 28 8.67 9.84 14.43
CA ASP A 28 9.83 10.53 13.89
C ASP A 28 9.71 10.77 12.38
N MET A 29 9.19 9.81 11.61
CA MET A 29 8.91 10.00 10.17
C MET A 29 7.82 11.03 9.94
N ARG A 30 6.72 10.99 10.72
CA ARG A 30 5.66 12.03 10.65
C ARG A 30 6.21 13.41 10.92
N ARG A 31 7.08 13.55 11.92
CA ARG A 31 7.77 14.80 12.22
C ARG A 31 8.67 15.23 11.07
N GLY A 32 9.43 14.31 10.49
CA GLY A 32 10.27 14.56 9.32
C GLY A 32 9.48 15.06 8.10
N LEU A 33 8.30 14.51 7.84
CA LEU A 33 7.40 14.97 6.77
C LEU A 33 6.90 16.40 7.00
N PHE A 34 6.66 16.79 8.25
CA PHE A 34 6.23 18.14 8.61
C PHE A 34 7.38 19.16 8.53
N GLU A 35 8.54 18.81 9.10
CA GLU A 35 9.68 19.73 9.23
C GLU A 35 10.48 19.89 7.92
N ARG A 36 10.37 18.93 6.99
CA ARG A 36 11.11 18.93 5.72
C ARG A 36 10.15 18.72 4.54
N PRO A 37 9.43 19.76 4.10
CA PRO A 37 8.56 19.69 2.93
C PRO A 37 9.32 19.16 1.70
N GLY A 38 8.69 18.27 0.93
CA GLY A 38 9.32 17.58 -0.19
C GLY A 38 10.00 16.25 0.16
N THR A 39 10.04 15.88 1.45
CA THR A 39 10.41 14.52 1.87
C THR A 39 9.31 13.53 1.48
N SER A 40 9.72 12.37 1.00
CA SER A 40 8.83 11.26 0.64
C SER A 40 9.05 10.09 1.58
N VAL A 41 8.00 9.32 1.84
CA VAL A 41 8.06 7.99 2.47
C VAL A 41 7.44 6.98 1.52
N PHE A 42 7.95 5.76 1.52
CA PHE A 42 7.39 4.66 0.74
C PHE A 42 6.47 3.82 1.63
N ALA A 43 5.31 3.44 1.10
CA ALA A 43 4.34 2.62 1.81
C ALA A 43 3.69 1.60 0.89
N ILE A 44 3.33 0.44 1.45
CA ILE A 44 2.47 -0.55 0.83
C ILE A 44 1.09 -0.41 1.46
N VAL A 45 0.05 -0.26 0.63
CA VAL A 45 -1.32 -0.05 1.10
C VAL A 45 -2.28 -1.06 0.48
N GLN A 46 -3.25 -1.50 1.27
CA GLN A 46 -4.43 -2.19 0.76
C GLN A 46 -5.56 -1.18 0.57
N LEU A 47 -6.08 -1.08 -0.65
CA LEU A 47 -7.23 -0.25 -0.99
C LEU A 47 -8.50 -1.11 -1.06
N THR A 48 -9.53 -0.72 -0.32
CA THR A 48 -10.84 -1.38 -0.31
C THR A 48 -11.91 -0.42 -0.82
N SER A 49 -12.72 -0.86 -1.80
CA SER A 49 -13.91 -0.10 -2.25
C SER A 49 -14.94 0.03 -1.12
N LYS A 50 -15.39 1.25 -0.85
CA LYS A 50 -16.36 1.55 0.22
C LYS A 50 -17.71 2.02 -0.28
N SER A 51 -17.72 2.83 -1.34
CA SER A 51 -18.94 3.26 -1.99
C SER A 51 -18.65 3.45 -3.46
N TYR A 52 -19.65 3.20 -4.29
CA TYR A 52 -19.62 3.54 -5.69
C TYR A 52 -20.85 4.37 -6.03
N THR A 53 -20.75 5.20 -7.06
CA THR A 53 -21.87 5.90 -7.68
C THR A 53 -21.96 5.39 -9.11
N GLY A 54 -22.96 4.54 -9.36
CA GLY A 54 -23.33 4.09 -10.71
C GLY A 54 -24.35 5.03 -11.33
N HIS A 55 -24.43 5.07 -12.65
CA HIS A 55 -25.31 5.99 -13.39
C HIS A 55 -26.71 5.38 -13.48
N ALA A 56 -27.74 6.23 -13.43
CA ALA A 56 -29.01 5.96 -14.09
C ALA A 56 -28.97 6.62 -15.48
N ASP A 57 -29.70 6.07 -16.46
CA ASP A 57 -29.78 6.66 -17.81
C ASP A 57 -30.24 8.12 -17.74
N GLY A 58 -29.35 9.06 -18.11
CA GLY A 58 -29.65 10.49 -18.22
C GLY A 58 -28.97 11.45 -17.23
N GLU A 59 -28.12 10.98 -16.31
CA GLU A 59 -27.29 11.87 -15.47
C GLU A 59 -25.92 12.16 -16.12
N GLU A 60 -25.53 13.45 -16.20
CA GLU A 60 -24.19 13.92 -16.63
C GLU A 60 -23.11 13.72 -15.54
N LYS A 61 -23.04 12.53 -14.92
CA LYS A 61 -22.00 12.24 -13.93
C LYS A 61 -21.30 10.93 -14.23
N ASP A 62 -19.99 11.04 -14.40
CA ASP A 62 -19.12 9.91 -14.63
C ASP A 62 -19.15 8.92 -13.45
N PRO A 63 -18.94 7.62 -13.72
CA PRO A 63 -18.79 6.63 -12.68
C PRO A 63 -17.70 6.95 -11.69
N GLN A 64 -18.03 6.78 -10.40
CA GLN A 64 -17.11 7.06 -9.31
C GLN A 64 -17.04 5.89 -8.35
N VAL A 65 -15.82 5.52 -7.96
CA VAL A 65 -15.57 4.60 -6.86
C VAL A 65 -14.72 5.28 -5.78
N LYS A 66 -15.17 5.19 -4.53
CA LYS A 66 -14.40 5.65 -3.38
C LYS A 66 -13.66 4.49 -2.74
N LEU A 67 -12.35 4.60 -2.68
CA LEU A 67 -11.45 3.64 -2.05
C LEU A 67 -11.02 4.13 -0.68
N ARG A 68 -10.87 3.21 0.26
CA ARG A 68 -10.30 3.49 1.58
C ARG A 68 -9.06 2.62 1.79
N VAL A 69 -8.01 3.22 2.33
CA VAL A 69 -6.85 2.48 2.86
C VAL A 69 -7.32 1.67 4.07
N THR A 70 -7.24 0.34 4.00
CA THR A 70 -7.64 -0.56 5.08
C THR A 70 -6.46 -1.19 5.80
N LEU A 71 -5.30 -1.24 5.15
CA LEU A 71 -4.01 -1.63 5.71
C LEU A 71 -2.95 -0.73 5.11
N ALA A 72 -1.95 -0.37 5.91
CA ALA A 72 -0.80 0.38 5.47
C ALA A 72 0.41 -0.07 6.27
N GLU A 73 1.53 -0.27 5.58
CA GLU A 73 2.85 -0.46 6.18
C GLU A 73 3.83 0.47 5.48
N VAL A 74 4.70 1.12 6.27
CA VAL A 74 5.64 2.14 5.78
C VAL A 74 7.05 1.57 5.88
N ALA A 75 7.86 1.78 4.86
CA ALA A 75 9.27 1.39 4.90
C ALA A 75 9.97 2.09 6.07
N GLY A 76 10.46 1.30 7.02
CA GLY A 76 11.07 1.75 8.28
C GLY A 76 12.50 2.28 8.13
N ASP A 77 13.17 1.93 7.04
CA ASP A 77 14.57 2.28 6.77
C ASP A 77 14.86 2.45 5.26
N ASP A 78 16.10 2.83 4.95
CA ASP A 78 16.55 3.08 3.57
C ASP A 78 16.55 1.80 2.72
N ARG A 79 16.84 0.63 3.30
CA ARG A 79 16.86 -0.65 2.57
C ARG A 79 15.45 -1.04 2.15
N GLN A 80 14.50 -0.97 3.07
CA GLN A 80 13.09 -1.21 2.78
C GLN A 80 12.54 -0.18 1.78
N SER A 81 12.96 1.08 1.88
CA SER A 81 12.55 2.13 0.93
C SER A 81 13.05 1.83 -0.48
N GLN A 82 14.31 1.40 -0.62
CA GLN A 82 14.88 1.00 -1.91
C GLN A 82 14.15 -0.21 -2.49
N LEU A 83 13.80 -1.19 -1.66
CA LEU A 83 13.04 -2.36 -2.06
C LEU A 83 11.67 -1.98 -2.63
N VAL A 84 10.88 -1.20 -1.88
CA VAL A 84 9.56 -0.77 -2.33
C VAL A 84 9.67 0.04 -3.62
N ALA A 85 10.68 0.91 -3.73
CA ALA A 85 10.92 1.67 -4.95
C ALA A 85 11.22 0.76 -6.16
N GLU A 86 11.99 -0.31 -5.98
CA GLU A 86 12.29 -1.24 -7.08
C GLU A 86 11.08 -2.08 -7.47
N VAL A 87 10.27 -2.56 -6.51
CA VAL A 87 8.97 -3.19 -6.78
C VAL A 87 8.09 -2.29 -7.63
N MET A 88 7.98 -1.00 -7.25
CA MET A 88 7.19 -0.02 -8.00
C MET A 88 7.69 0.14 -9.44
N ARG A 89 9.01 0.24 -9.64
CA ARG A 89 9.59 0.32 -10.99
C ARG A 89 9.30 -0.94 -11.79
N ALA A 90 9.33 -2.11 -11.19
CA ALA A 90 8.98 -3.36 -11.83
C ALA A 90 7.54 -3.39 -12.35
N MET A 91 6.60 -3.03 -11.49
CA MET A 91 5.18 -2.96 -11.85
C MET A 91 4.95 -1.95 -12.98
N MET A 92 5.67 -0.82 -12.94
CA MET A 92 5.64 0.16 -14.00
C MET A 92 6.20 -0.40 -15.32
N ARG A 93 7.33 -1.11 -15.30
CA ARG A 93 7.91 -1.77 -16.48
C ARG A 93 6.93 -2.77 -17.10
N ARG A 94 6.28 -3.61 -16.28
CA ARG A 94 5.25 -4.55 -16.75
C ARG A 94 4.11 -3.82 -17.47
N ARG A 95 3.56 -2.76 -16.88
CA ARG A 95 2.50 -1.98 -17.55
C ARG A 95 2.95 -1.33 -18.85
N LYS A 96 4.20 -0.88 -18.94
CA LYS A 96 4.78 -0.40 -20.21
C LYS A 96 4.82 -1.50 -21.27
N MET A 97 5.25 -2.69 -20.89
CA MET A 97 5.27 -3.85 -21.80
C MET A 97 3.85 -4.23 -22.25
N ASP A 98 2.89 -4.15 -21.34
CA ASP A 98 1.48 -4.43 -21.61
C ASP A 98 0.77 -3.28 -22.34
N GLN A 99 1.47 -2.17 -22.67
CA GLN A 99 0.92 -0.94 -23.27
C GLN A 99 -0.27 -0.34 -22.49
N THR A 100 -0.31 -0.59 -21.17
CA THR A 100 -1.34 -0.09 -20.26
C THR A 100 -0.85 1.08 -19.40
N LEU A 101 0.37 1.56 -19.66
CA LEU A 101 0.94 2.73 -18.98
C LEU A 101 1.00 3.93 -19.93
N ASP A 102 0.18 4.95 -19.65
CA ASP A 102 0.35 6.30 -20.19
C ASP A 102 1.58 6.93 -19.50
N GLU A 103 2.63 7.20 -20.27
CA GLU A 103 4.04 7.17 -19.86
C GLU A 103 4.51 8.18 -18.77
N LEU A 104 5.45 7.76 -17.90
CA LEU A 104 6.58 8.57 -17.36
C LEU A 104 7.64 7.69 -16.64
N GLY A 105 8.85 7.52 -17.21
CA GLY A 105 10.08 7.12 -16.47
C GLY A 105 10.98 6.00 -17.07
N PRO A 106 12.32 6.04 -16.93
CA PRO A 106 13.26 5.14 -17.62
C PRO A 106 13.77 3.97 -16.76
N GLY A 107 14.20 2.88 -17.41
CA GLY A 107 15.26 1.98 -16.92
C GLY A 107 14.88 0.57 -16.45
N ALA A 108 15.59 -0.43 -16.98
CA ALA A 108 15.39 -1.87 -16.84
C ALA A 108 16.18 -2.51 -15.68
N HIS A 109 15.55 -3.45 -14.96
CA HIS A 109 16.14 -4.60 -14.22
C HIS A 109 15.03 -5.58 -13.79
N ASP A 110 15.34 -6.87 -13.63
CA ASP A 110 14.40 -7.91 -13.17
C ASP A 110 14.14 -7.76 -11.67
N ALA A 111 12.88 -7.51 -11.29
CA ALA A 111 12.54 -7.19 -9.90
C ALA A 111 11.97 -8.35 -9.11
N GLU A 112 11.52 -9.42 -9.78
CA GLU A 112 11.03 -10.60 -9.06
C GLU A 112 12.17 -11.20 -8.21
N ASP A 113 13.37 -11.29 -8.77
CA ASP A 113 14.57 -11.73 -8.06
C ASP A 113 14.98 -10.73 -6.96
N ALA A 114 14.97 -9.43 -7.25
CA ALA A 114 15.31 -8.39 -6.26
C ALA A 114 14.34 -8.37 -5.06
N VAL A 115 13.06 -8.69 -5.30
CA VAL A 115 12.03 -8.77 -4.25
C VAL A 115 12.16 -10.06 -3.44
N ALA A 116 12.40 -11.19 -4.11
CA ALA A 116 12.63 -12.46 -3.45
C ALA A 116 13.88 -12.43 -2.56
N ASP A 117 15.00 -11.92 -3.07
CA ASP A 117 16.26 -11.81 -2.32
C ASP A 117 16.14 -10.87 -1.12
N ALA A 118 15.42 -9.75 -1.25
CA ALA A 118 15.27 -8.79 -0.16
C ALA A 118 14.31 -9.29 0.94
N LEU A 119 13.24 -10.01 0.58
CA LEU A 119 12.29 -10.58 1.54
C LEU A 119 12.83 -11.83 2.26
N ALA A 120 13.92 -12.44 1.78
CA ALA A 120 14.53 -13.61 2.42
C ALA A 120 15.06 -13.35 3.85
N GLU A 121 15.40 -12.10 4.17
CA GLU A 121 15.85 -11.69 5.50
C GLU A 121 14.72 -11.17 6.42
N HIS A 122 13.49 -11.06 5.91
CA HIS A 122 12.34 -10.61 6.70
C HIS A 122 11.67 -11.78 7.43
N PRO A 123 11.14 -11.55 8.66
CA PRO A 123 10.39 -12.58 9.36
C PRO A 123 9.21 -13.07 8.52
N SER A 124 9.10 -14.37 8.39
CA SER A 124 7.94 -15.02 7.82
C SER A 124 6.71 -14.86 8.74
N GLU A 125 5.52 -14.99 8.15
CA GLU A 125 4.26 -14.99 8.91
C GLU A 125 4.27 -16.02 10.05
N ALA A 126 4.88 -17.19 9.83
CA ALA A 126 5.02 -18.22 10.84
C ALA A 126 5.90 -17.79 12.03
N GLU A 127 6.99 -17.07 11.78
CA GLU A 127 7.86 -16.54 12.83
C GLU A 127 7.19 -15.41 13.62
N TYR A 128 6.39 -14.59 12.93
CA TYR A 128 5.58 -13.55 13.56
C TYR A 128 4.51 -14.15 14.50
N GLU A 129 3.81 -15.19 14.08
CA GLU A 129 2.83 -15.89 14.93
C GLU A 129 3.48 -16.53 16.17
N VAL A 130 4.67 -17.13 16.02
CA VAL A 130 5.44 -17.66 17.17
C VAL A 130 5.83 -16.55 18.15
N PHE A 131 6.23 -15.38 17.64
CA PHE A 131 6.51 -14.21 18.48
C PHE A 131 5.26 -13.74 19.24
N LEU A 132 4.11 -13.62 18.57
CA LEU A 132 2.84 -13.24 19.19
C LEU A 132 2.43 -14.21 20.30
N ASP A 133 2.57 -15.51 20.05
CA ASP A 133 2.24 -16.55 21.03
C ASP A 133 3.16 -16.52 22.26
N ARG A 134 4.46 -16.27 22.07
CA ARG A 134 5.41 -16.08 23.18
C ARG A 134 5.05 -14.85 24.01
N LYS A 135 4.70 -13.74 23.37
CA LYS A 135 4.28 -12.50 24.05
C LYS A 135 3.01 -12.70 24.86
N ARG A 136 2.01 -13.42 24.31
CA ARG A 136 0.77 -13.77 25.03
C ARG A 136 1.04 -14.65 26.25
N ARG A 137 1.91 -15.66 26.13
CA ARG A 137 2.27 -16.56 27.24
C ARG A 137 3.08 -15.85 28.34
N GLY A 138 4.00 -14.96 27.97
CA GLY A 138 4.80 -14.18 28.92
C GLY A 138 3.94 -13.24 29.79
N SER A 139 2.93 -12.59 29.20
CA SER A 139 2.02 -11.69 29.92
C SER A 139 1.14 -12.36 30.99
N ARG A 140 1.03 -13.70 30.97
CA ARG A 140 0.15 -14.47 31.87
C ARG A 140 0.84 -14.93 33.16
N ILE A 141 2.17 -14.84 33.24
CA ILE A 141 2.95 -15.30 34.39
C ILE A 141 3.09 -14.20 35.46
N GLU A 142 2.97 -12.93 35.11
CA GLU A 142 3.14 -11.80 36.05
C GLU A 142 1.89 -11.41 36.86
N GLN A 143 0.76 -12.12 36.72
CA GLN A 143 -0.48 -11.81 37.50
C GLN A 143 -0.70 -12.71 38.73
N HIS A 144 0.24 -13.58 39.08
CA HIS A 144 0.22 -14.32 40.35
C HIS A 144 1.58 -14.23 41.04
N GLY A 145 1.78 -13.13 41.77
CA GLY A 145 2.92 -12.89 42.67
C GLY A 145 2.59 -11.75 43.61
#